data_AF-A0A259BHD5-F1
#
_entry.id   AF-A0A259BHD5-F1
#
_cell.length_a   1.000
_cell.length_b   1.000
_cell.length_c   1.000
_cell.angle_alpha   90.00
_cell.angle_beta   90.00
_cell.angle_gamma   90.00
#
_symmetry.space_group_name_H-M   'P 1'
#
loop_
_entity.id
_entity.type
_entity.pdbx_description
1 polymer ?
#
loop_
_entity_poly.entity_id
_entity_poly.type
_entity_poly.pdbx_seq_one_letter_code
_entity_poly.pdbx_strand_id
1 'polypeptide(L)'
;MSANMMPASLSPGPKVRITLTAAGQNHVLRNGLGPRLAVLMEHAPRIHTALASGDRVALSESATQDLYVLRRRVVVETRDVVLEIILDFMPIG
;
A
#
# COMPACT_ATOMS: atom_id res chain seq x y z
N MET A 1 5.68 -37.23 -27.53
CA MET A 1 6.46 -35.98 -27.44
C MET A 1 6.02 -35.26 -26.18
N SER A 2 6.76 -35.41 -25.08
CA SER A 2 6.42 -34.76 -23.81
C SER A 2 6.97 -33.33 -23.80
N ALA A 3 6.09 -32.34 -23.72
CA ALA A 3 6.49 -30.95 -23.55
C ALA A 3 6.98 -30.76 -22.12
N ASN A 4 8.28 -30.52 -21.95
CA ASN A 4 8.84 -29.97 -20.72
C ASN A 4 8.28 -28.55 -20.53
N MET A 5 7.22 -28.41 -19.72
CA MET A 5 6.84 -27.12 -19.17
C MET A 5 7.92 -26.72 -18.16
N MET A 6 8.81 -25.82 -18.55
CA MET A 6 9.64 -25.10 -17.58
C MET A 6 8.71 -24.35 -16.62
N PRO A 7 8.87 -24.47 -15.29
CA PRO A 7 8.12 -23.65 -14.36
C PRO A 7 8.46 -22.19 -14.63
N ALA A 8 7.44 -21.36 -14.84
CA ALA A 8 7.61 -19.92 -14.97
C ALA A 8 8.42 -19.43 -13.76
N SER A 9 9.58 -18.83 -14.01
CA SER A 9 10.39 -18.20 -12.97
C SER A 9 9.53 -17.12 -12.31
N LEU A 10 9.07 -17.39 -11.08
CA LEU A 10 8.44 -16.39 -10.23
C LEU A 10 9.54 -15.40 -9.84
N SER A 11 9.79 -14.41 -10.70
CA SER A 11 10.46 -13.20 -10.26
C SER A 11 9.68 -12.69 -9.05
N PRO A 12 10.31 -12.49 -7.88
CA PRO A 12 9.60 -11.90 -6.76
C PRO A 12 9.05 -10.56 -7.24
N GLY A 13 7.73 -10.40 -7.13
CA GLY A 13 7.07 -9.14 -7.49
C GLY A 13 7.70 -7.96 -6.76
N PRO A 14 7.42 -6.72 -7.20
CA PRO A 14 8.06 -5.53 -6.62
C PRO A 14 7.84 -5.50 -5.10
N LYS A 15 8.91 -5.18 -4.35
CA LYS A 15 8.80 -4.92 -2.92
C LYS A 15 8.05 -3.60 -2.75
N VAL A 16 6.88 -3.65 -2.12
CA VAL A 16 6.04 -2.48 -1.86
C VAL A 16 5.87 -2.33 -0.36
N ARG A 17 6.00 -1.10 0.13
CA ARG A 17 5.73 -0.73 1.51
C ARG A 17 4.66 0.34 1.54
N ILE A 18 3.67 0.16 2.42
CA ILE A 18 2.75 1.22 2.79
C ILE A 18 3.21 1.77 4.15
N THR A 19 3.41 3.09 4.22
CA THR A 19 3.77 3.80 5.43
C THR A 19 2.70 4.84 5.74
N LEU A 20 2.38 5.02 7.01
CA LEU A 20 1.47 6.08 7.45
C LEU A 20 2.26 7.24 8.05
N THR A 21 1.80 8.48 7.83
CA THR A 21 2.28 9.61 8.65
C THR A 21 1.76 9.47 10.08
N ALA A 22 2.27 10.28 11.01
CA ALA A 22 1.78 10.28 12.39
C ALA A 22 0.27 10.61 12.49
N ALA A 23 -0.25 11.49 11.64
CA ALA A 23 -1.68 11.83 11.62
C ALA A 23 -2.51 10.64 11.13
N GLY A 24 -2.11 10.02 10.00
CA GLY A 24 -2.72 8.79 9.49
C GLY A 24 -2.69 7.62 10.48
N GLN A 25 -1.59 7.43 11.21
CA GLN A 25 -1.49 6.40 12.25
C GLN A 25 -2.51 6.63 13.37
N ASN A 26 -2.54 7.85 13.91
CA ASN A 26 -3.50 8.23 14.95
C ASN A 26 -4.94 8.05 14.46
N HIS A 27 -5.22 8.41 13.21
CA HIS A 27 -6.53 8.25 12.61
C HIS A 27 -6.94 6.78 12.52
N VAL A 28 -6.06 5.89 12.05
CA VAL A 28 -6.30 4.44 11.98
C VAL A 28 -6.55 3.84 13.35
N LEU A 29 -5.75 4.22 14.35
CA LEU A 29 -5.89 3.72 15.71
C LEU A 29 -7.22 4.16 16.34
N ARG A 30 -7.56 5.45 16.24
CA ARG A 30 -8.80 6.00 16.80
C ARG A 30 -10.06 5.37 16.19
N ASN A 31 -10.01 4.98 14.92
CA ASN A 31 -11.14 4.41 14.20
C ASN A 31 -11.11 2.87 14.12
N GLY A 32 -10.14 2.21 14.75
CA GLY A 32 -10.04 0.74 14.73
C GLY A 32 -9.83 0.14 13.34
N LEU A 33 -9.14 0.84 12.44
CA LEU A 33 -8.95 0.43 11.03
C LEU A 33 -7.77 -0.54 10.81
N GLY A 34 -7.08 -0.94 11.88
CA GLY A 34 -5.87 -1.78 11.82
C GLY A 34 -6.01 -3.05 10.97
N PRO A 35 -7.07 -3.88 11.15
CA PRO A 35 -7.25 -5.09 10.34
C PRO A 35 -7.37 -4.82 8.84
N ARG A 36 -8.11 -3.77 8.44
CA ARG A 36 -8.26 -3.39 7.02
C ARG A 36 -6.97 -2.84 6.44
N LEU A 37 -6.23 -2.05 7.23
CA LEU A 37 -4.91 -1.59 6.83
C LEU A 37 -3.94 -2.76 6.62
N ALA A 38 -3.98 -3.77 7.49
CA ALA A 38 -3.14 -4.96 7.34
C ALA A 38 -3.43 -5.73 6.04
N VAL A 39 -4.71 -5.91 5.69
CA VAL A 39 -5.12 -6.51 4.40
C VAL A 39 -4.64 -5.67 3.21
N LEU A 40 -4.77 -4.35 3.29
CA LEU A 40 -4.24 -3.45 2.25
C LEU A 40 -2.72 -3.62 2.09
N MET A 41 -1.98 -3.67 3.20
CA MET A 41 -0.53 -3.85 3.21
C MET A 41 -0.11 -5.19 2.61
N GLU A 42 -0.81 -6.27 2.95
CA GLU A 42 -0.57 -7.62 2.40
C GLU A 42 -0.74 -7.64 0.88
N HIS A 43 -1.74 -6.92 0.36
CA HIS A 43 -2.03 -6.86 -1.07
C HIS A 43 -1.32 -5.73 -1.82
N ALA A 44 -0.53 -4.89 -1.13
CA ALA A 44 0.16 -3.75 -1.73
C ALA A 44 0.96 -4.11 -2.99
N PRO A 45 1.72 -5.23 -3.06
CA PRO A 45 2.44 -5.63 -4.27
C PRO A 45 1.54 -5.86 -5.49
N ARG A 46 0.27 -6.22 -5.29
CA ARG A 46 -0.69 -6.48 -6.38
C ARG A 46 -1.42 -5.23 -6.84
N ILE A 47 -1.61 -4.25 -5.95
CA ILE A 47 -2.45 -3.06 -6.22
C ILE A 47 -1.64 -1.77 -6.41
N HIS A 48 -0.33 -1.77 -6.16
CA HIS A 48 0.50 -0.56 -6.16
C HIS A 48 0.49 0.24 -7.46
N THR A 49 0.17 -0.38 -8.59
CA THR A 49 0.05 0.28 -9.90
C THR A 49 -1.23 1.10 -10.01
N ALA A 50 -2.27 0.75 -9.26
CA ALA A 50 -3.55 1.47 -9.23
C ALA A 50 -3.56 2.61 -8.20
N LEU A 51 -2.55 2.71 -7.32
CA LEU A 51 -2.43 3.78 -6.35
C LEU A 51 -1.54 4.89 -6.91
N ALA A 52 -2.10 6.07 -7.14
CA ALA A 52 -1.44 7.32 -7.53
C ALA A 52 -1.52 8.35 -6.40
N SER A 53 -0.71 9.42 -6.47
CA SER A 53 -0.76 10.48 -5.45
C SER A 53 -2.06 11.27 -5.57
N GLY A 54 -2.71 11.54 -4.45
CA GLY A 54 -4.05 12.12 -4.36
C GLY A 54 -5.18 11.08 -4.30
N ASP A 55 -4.90 9.81 -4.58
CA ASP A 55 -5.94 8.79 -4.57
C ASP A 55 -6.47 8.54 -3.17
N ARG A 56 -7.80 8.39 -3.09
CA ARG A 56 -8.50 7.97 -1.89
C ARG A 56 -8.37 6.46 -1.71
N VAL A 57 -7.98 6.07 -0.50
CA VAL A 57 -7.91 4.68 -0.04
C VAL A 57 -8.98 4.49 1.03
N ALA A 58 -10.11 3.92 0.61
CA ALA A 58 -11.20 3.59 1.51
C ALA A 58 -10.86 2.32 2.30
N LEU A 59 -10.80 2.45 3.63
CA LEU A 59 -10.65 1.31 4.55
C LEU A 59 -12.00 0.89 5.16
N SER A 60 -13.05 1.68 4.98
CA SER A 60 -14.39 1.42 5.48
C SER A 60 -15.44 2.02 4.54
N GLU A 61 -16.71 1.79 4.85
CA GLU A 61 -17.85 2.45 4.17
C GLU A 61 -17.96 3.95 4.51
N SER A 62 -17.32 4.40 5.59
CA SER A 62 -17.34 5.80 6.00
C SER A 62 -16.23 6.59 5.31
N ALA A 63 -16.60 7.60 4.53
CA ALA A 63 -15.64 8.50 3.89
C ALA A 63 -14.82 9.34 4.89
N THR A 64 -15.30 9.49 6.12
CA THR A 64 -14.51 10.16 7.18
C THR A 64 -13.34 9.32 7.67
N GLN A 65 -13.28 8.05 7.28
CA GLN A 65 -12.26 7.07 7.69
C GLN A 65 -11.28 6.73 6.56
N ASP A 66 -11.31 7.49 5.48
CA ASP A 66 -10.41 7.30 4.35
C ASP A 66 -9.00 7.78 4.67
N LEU A 67 -8.05 7.11 4.03
CA LEU A 67 -6.71 7.63 3.87
C LEU A 67 -6.52 8.12 2.44
N TYR A 68 -5.51 8.94 2.22
CA TYR A 68 -5.14 9.47 0.92
C TYR A 68 -3.68 9.16 0.65
N VAL A 69 -3.38 8.81 -0.60
CA VAL A 69 -1.99 8.64 -1.03
C VAL A 69 -1.34 10.02 -1.09
N LEU A 70 -0.54 10.33 -0.08
CA LEU A 70 0.18 11.59 -0.02
C LEU A 70 1.28 11.65 -1.09
N ARG A 71 2.04 10.56 -1.23
CA ARG A 71 3.10 10.43 -2.23
C ARG A 71 3.54 8.99 -2.44
N ARG A 72 4.22 8.78 -3.56
CA ARG A 72 4.91 7.53 -3.92
C ARG A 72 6.37 7.83 -4.19
N ARG A 73 7.27 6.99 -3.67
CA ARG A 73 8.71 7.13 -3.93
C ARG A 73 9.40 5.79 -3.99
N VAL A 74 10.43 5.71 -4.81
CA VAL A 74 11.33 4.56 -4.81
C VAL A 74 12.42 4.80 -3.77
N VAL A 75 12.59 3.84 -2.87
CA VAL A 75 13.60 3.84 -1.81
C VAL A 75 14.55 2.69 -2.08
N VAL A 76 15.85 2.96 -1.99
CA VAL A 76 16.89 1.92 -2.12
C VAL A 76 17.38 1.56 -0.72
N GLU A 77 17.23 0.29 -0.35
CA GLU A 77 17.55 -0.21 0.99
C GLU A 77 18.55 -1.34 0.89
N THR A 78 19.81 -1.05 1.23
CA THR A 78 20.95 -1.98 1.18
C THR A 78 21.16 -2.59 -0.23
N ARG A 79 20.32 -3.55 -0.62
CA ARG A 79 20.34 -4.27 -1.90
C ARG A 79 18.96 -4.35 -2.58
N ASP A 80 17.92 -3.81 -1.95
CA ASP A 80 16.56 -3.88 -2.42
C ASP A 80 16.06 -2.53 -2.92
N VAL A 81 15.23 -2.57 -3.96
CA VAL A 81 14.46 -1.42 -4.43
C VAL A 81 13.03 -1.60 -3.92
N VAL A 82 12.57 -0.66 -3.10
CA VAL A 82 11.24 -0.68 -2.49
C VAL A 82 10.43 0.50 -3.01
N LEU A 83 9.24 0.23 -3.53
CA LEU A 83 8.25 1.28 -3.75
C LEU A 83 7.56 1.59 -2.43
N GLU A 84 7.80 2.77 -1.88
CA GLU A 84 7.10 3.25 -0.70
C GLU A 84 5.91 4.13 -1.10
N ILE A 85 4.74 3.78 -0.59
CA ILE A 85 3.50 4.53 -0.72
C ILE A 85 3.17 5.09 0.66
N ILE A 86 3.10 6.42 0.75
CA ILE A 86 2.82 7.09 2.01
C ILE A 86 1.35 7.51 2.00
N LEU A 87 0.60 7.03 2.99
CA LEU A 87 -0.79 7.40 3.19
C LEU A 87 -0.92 8.36 4.38
N ASP A 88 -1.89 9.26 4.28
CA ASP A 88 -2.26 10.14 5.39
C ASP A 88 -3.78 10.30 5.48
N PHE A 89 -4.25 10.70 6.66
CA PHE A 89 -5.55 11.29 6.82
C PHE A 89 -5.49 12.76 6.39
N MET A 90 -6.31 13.14 5.41
CA MET A 90 -6.50 14.54 5.07
C MET A 90 -7.75 15.05 5.79
N PRO A 91 -7.64 15.94 6.78
CA PRO A 91 -8.81 16.59 7.35
C PRO A 91 -9.46 17.40 6.23
N ILE A 92 -10.67 17.02 5.85
CA ILE A 92 -11.53 17.89 5.04
C ILE A 92 -11.83 19.09 5.93
N GLY A 93 -11.26 20.24 5.59
CA GLY A 93 -11.46 21.51 6.31
C GLY A 93 -12.88 22.04 6.16
#